data_AF-A0A6J3E2X4-F1
#
_entry.id   AF-A0A6J3E2X4-F1
#
_cell.length_a   1.000
_cell.length_b   1.000
_cell.length_c   1.000
_cell.angle_alpha   90.00
_cell.angle_beta   90.00
_cell.angle_gamma   90.00
#
_symmetry.space_group_name_H-M   'P 1'
#
loop_
_entity.id
_entity.type
_entity.pdbx_description
1 polymer ?
#
loop_
_entity_poly.entity_id
_entity_poly.type
_entity_poly.pdbx_seq_one_letter_code
_entity_poly.pdbx_strand_id
1 'polypeptide(L)'
;MAEPPGPFCVLGAGPGRYLCYCCPAAGPGSAGTVCVTDALEVWAGELGARPPQGRAPQGGTCLPEDDVAKLREALQRGAVSLSLQDGRATLQLQGEAGHSTLHLCKLPVAEARTQLQALMFGLATSIKKLEEHLEVVGTLGSSCSPEKNAAQSQQLFLPDPSPRKNRAAGSALSAKRKIPGESLINPGFKSKKAPSGVDFEDS
;
A
#
# COMPACT_ATOMS: atom_id res chain seq x y z
N MET A 1 12.96 -7.01 -18.48
CA MET A 1 12.29 -5.70 -18.33
C MET A 1 13.03 -4.99 -17.21
N ALA A 2 13.56 -3.78 -17.43
CA ALA A 2 14.28 -3.05 -16.37
C ALA A 2 13.29 -2.67 -15.26
N GLU A 3 13.69 -2.86 -14.00
CA GLU A 3 12.91 -2.44 -12.84
C GLU A 3 12.76 -0.90 -12.88
N PRO A 4 11.57 -0.33 -12.60
CA PRO A 4 11.41 1.11 -12.55
C PRO A 4 12.20 1.69 -11.37
N PRO A 5 12.66 2.95 -11.44
CA PRO A 5 13.26 3.62 -10.29
C PRO A 5 12.28 3.59 -9.10
N GLY A 6 12.83 3.39 -7.91
CA GLY A 6 12.07 3.21 -6.68
C GLY A 6 12.88 2.51 -5.59
N PRO A 7 12.50 2.62 -4.32
CA PRO A 7 11.39 3.44 -3.78
C PRO A 7 11.68 4.96 -3.86
N PHE A 8 10.62 5.77 -3.81
CA PHE A 8 10.69 7.24 -3.79
C PHE A 8 10.33 7.77 -2.40
N CYS A 9 11.01 8.83 -1.96
CA CYS A 9 10.73 9.52 -0.71
C CYS A 9 10.92 11.03 -0.88
N VAL A 10 9.99 11.84 -0.36
CA VAL A 10 10.13 13.30 -0.35
C VAL A 10 10.77 13.72 0.97
N LEU A 11 11.89 14.43 0.89
CA LEU A 11 12.70 14.87 2.01
C LEU A 11 12.68 16.39 2.13
N GLY A 12 12.72 16.90 3.37
CA GLY A 12 12.95 18.31 3.66
C GLY A 12 14.39 18.55 4.06
N ALA A 13 14.99 19.63 3.57
CA ALA A 13 16.26 20.15 4.08
C ALA A 13 16.23 21.68 4.09
N GLY A 14 16.16 22.27 5.28
CA GLY A 14 15.89 23.70 5.45
C GLY A 14 14.55 24.10 4.81
N PRO A 15 14.48 25.16 3.99
CA PRO A 15 13.26 25.57 3.28
C PRO A 15 12.98 24.73 2.01
N GLY A 16 13.91 23.88 1.58
CA GLY A 16 13.84 23.13 0.33
C GLY A 16 13.10 21.79 0.46
N ARG A 17 12.54 21.32 -0.66
CA ARG A 17 11.99 19.96 -0.81
C ARG A 17 12.79 19.20 -1.86
N TYR A 18 13.06 17.96 -1.56
CA TYR A 18 13.90 17.09 -2.38
C TYR A 18 13.21 15.76 -2.59
N LEU A 19 13.42 15.16 -3.75
CA LEU A 19 13.01 13.80 -4.06
C LEU A 19 14.24 12.89 -3.97
N CYS A 20 14.16 11.88 -3.10
CA CYS A 20 15.15 10.83 -2.98
C CYS A 20 14.61 9.53 -3.59
N TYR A 21 15.42 8.84 -4.37
CA TYR A 21 15.03 7.58 -5.02
C TYR A 21 16.21 6.70 -5.35
N CYS A 22 15.97 5.39 -5.42
CA CYS A 22 16.96 4.43 -5.91
C CYS A 22 16.74 4.15 -7.40
N CYS A 23 17.82 4.12 -8.17
CA CYS A 23 17.85 3.56 -9.51
C CYS A 23 18.40 2.14 -9.45
N PRO A 24 17.74 1.17 -10.11
CA PRO A 24 18.28 -0.16 -10.24
C PRO A 24 19.55 -0.17 -11.10
N ALA A 25 20.35 -1.19 -10.88
CA ALA A 25 21.49 -1.52 -11.71
C ALA A 25 21.06 -1.68 -13.19
N ALA A 26 21.78 -1.03 -14.11
CA ALA A 26 21.48 -1.07 -15.54
C ALA A 26 21.71 -2.46 -16.18
N GLY A 27 22.41 -3.36 -15.49
CA GLY A 27 22.66 -4.73 -15.92
C GLY A 27 23.41 -5.58 -14.88
N PRO A 28 23.65 -6.86 -15.18
CA PRO A 28 24.35 -7.78 -14.30
C PRO A 28 25.76 -7.26 -13.97
N GLY A 29 26.08 -7.13 -12.68
CA GLY A 29 27.39 -6.64 -12.21
C GLY A 29 27.56 -5.11 -12.22
N SER A 30 26.51 -4.35 -12.55
CA SER A 30 26.49 -2.89 -12.29
C SER A 30 25.89 -2.61 -10.91
N ALA A 31 26.37 -1.56 -10.25
CA ALA A 31 25.77 -1.08 -9.02
C ALA A 31 24.48 -0.31 -9.30
N GLY A 32 23.54 -0.41 -8.35
CA GLY A 32 22.46 0.55 -8.28
C GLY A 32 22.98 1.93 -7.89
N THR A 33 22.17 2.95 -8.05
CA THR A 33 22.50 4.29 -7.55
C THR A 33 21.36 4.80 -6.68
N VAL A 34 21.67 5.67 -5.73
CA VAL A 34 20.67 6.50 -5.07
C VAL A 34 20.87 7.93 -5.56
N CYS A 35 19.75 8.59 -5.84
CA CYS A 35 19.73 9.94 -6.35
C CYS A 35 18.84 10.82 -5.45
N VAL A 36 19.27 12.06 -5.26
CA VAL A 36 18.50 13.12 -4.61
C VAL A 36 18.41 14.30 -5.57
N THR A 37 17.25 14.93 -5.66
CA THR A 37 17.07 16.11 -6.53
C THR A 37 16.04 17.07 -5.98
N ASP A 38 16.26 18.37 -6.18
CA ASP A 38 15.30 19.46 -5.97
C ASP A 38 14.56 19.85 -7.28
N ALA A 39 14.66 18.99 -8.30
CA ALA A 39 14.21 19.21 -9.68
C ALA A 39 15.04 20.23 -10.50
N LEU A 40 16.15 20.74 -9.97
CA LEU A 40 17.11 21.56 -10.69
C LEU A 40 18.49 20.89 -10.73
N GLU A 41 18.96 20.45 -9.58
CA GLU A 41 20.23 19.79 -9.37
C GLU A 41 20.02 18.33 -8.97
N VAL A 42 21.02 17.50 -9.22
CA VAL A 42 20.99 16.08 -8.86
C VAL A 42 22.26 15.71 -8.12
N TRP A 43 22.09 15.01 -7.00
CA TRP A 43 23.17 14.37 -6.27
C TRP A 43 23.02 12.87 -6.36
N ALA A 44 24.11 12.14 -6.58
CA ALA A 44 24.10 10.69 -6.70
C ALA A 44 25.21 10.02 -5.89
N GLY A 45 24.95 8.76 -5.52
CA GLY A 45 25.90 7.87 -4.86
C GLY A 45 25.69 6.42 -5.32
N GLU A 46 26.76 5.64 -5.33
CA GLU A 46 26.74 4.24 -5.76
C GLU A 46 26.28 3.31 -4.61
N LEU A 47 25.45 2.33 -4.95
CA LEU A 47 24.92 1.31 -4.05
C LEU A 47 25.57 -0.03 -4.40
N GLY A 48 26.32 -0.63 -3.47
CA GLY A 48 26.75 -2.03 -3.58
C GLY A 48 27.93 -2.32 -4.51
N ALA A 49 28.43 -1.36 -5.29
CA ALA A 49 29.60 -1.58 -6.14
C ALA A 49 30.88 -1.69 -5.30
N ARG A 50 31.46 -2.89 -5.22
CA ARG A 50 32.89 -3.00 -4.90
C ARG A 50 33.68 -2.35 -6.04
N PRO A 51 34.44 -1.26 -5.83
CA PRO A 51 35.23 -0.69 -6.90
C PRO A 51 36.21 -1.75 -7.43
N PRO A 52 36.43 -1.86 -8.75
CA PRO A 52 37.51 -2.68 -9.27
C PRO A 52 38.82 -2.18 -8.63
N GLN A 53 39.67 -3.11 -8.17
CA GLN A 53 40.90 -2.79 -7.45
C GLN A 53 41.68 -1.69 -8.20
N GLY A 54 41.87 -0.54 -7.56
CA GLY A 54 42.67 0.57 -8.10
C GLY A 54 41.91 1.80 -8.62
N ARG A 55 40.57 1.84 -8.60
CA ARG A 55 39.81 3.05 -8.94
C ARG A 55 39.21 3.70 -7.69
N ALA A 56 39.71 4.88 -7.32
CA ALA A 56 39.10 5.68 -6.26
C ALA A 56 37.67 6.06 -6.69
N PRO A 57 36.67 5.96 -5.79
CA PRO A 57 35.32 6.42 -6.09
C PRO A 57 35.39 7.90 -6.41
N GLN A 58 34.79 8.31 -7.54
CA GLN A 58 34.73 9.73 -7.92
C GLN A 58 33.73 10.42 -6.98
N GLY A 59 34.23 10.86 -5.82
CA GLY A 59 33.58 11.77 -4.88
C GLY A 59 32.52 11.16 -3.96
N GLY A 60 31.77 10.14 -4.38
CA GLY A 60 30.71 9.51 -3.58
C GLY A 60 31.19 8.37 -2.67
N THR A 61 30.51 8.15 -1.55
CA THR A 61 30.74 6.93 -0.73
C THR A 61 29.94 5.78 -1.31
N CYS A 62 30.55 4.59 -1.44
CA CYS A 62 29.80 3.37 -1.76
C CYS A 62 29.19 2.80 -0.47
N LEU A 63 27.88 2.51 -0.50
CA LEU A 63 27.22 1.79 0.57
C LEU A 63 27.49 0.27 0.42
N PRO A 64 27.78 -0.47 1.50
CA PRO A 64 27.83 -1.93 1.46
C PRO A 64 26.50 -2.54 1.02
N GLU A 65 26.53 -3.69 0.33
CA GLU A 65 25.33 -4.41 -0.15
C GLU A 65 24.29 -4.65 0.96
N ASP A 66 24.73 -5.04 2.16
CA ASP A 66 23.86 -5.29 3.32
C ASP A 66 23.10 -4.03 3.78
N ASP A 67 23.65 -2.85 3.51
CA ASP A 67 23.03 -1.58 3.86
C ASP A 67 22.13 -1.04 2.75
N VAL A 68 22.24 -1.56 1.51
CA VAL A 68 21.39 -1.15 0.38
C VAL A 68 19.94 -1.56 0.63
N ALA A 69 19.73 -2.76 1.19
CA ALA A 69 18.41 -3.23 1.59
C ALA A 69 17.80 -2.31 2.67
N LYS A 70 18.59 -1.98 3.71
CA LYS A 70 18.18 -1.07 4.79
C LYS A 70 17.86 0.33 4.26
N LEU A 71 18.61 0.82 3.27
CA LEU A 71 18.32 2.09 2.61
C LEU A 71 16.96 2.07 1.91
N ARG A 72 16.68 1.05 1.10
CA ARG A 72 15.37 0.94 0.43
C ARG A 72 14.23 0.86 1.45
N GLU A 73 14.40 0.07 2.51
CA GLU A 73 13.41 -0.04 3.59
C GLU A 73 13.21 1.31 4.31
N ALA A 74 14.28 2.03 4.63
CA ALA A 74 14.22 3.34 5.25
C ALA A 74 13.52 4.37 4.34
N LEU A 75 13.78 4.34 3.02
CA LEU A 75 13.11 5.21 2.05
C LEU A 75 11.61 4.91 1.96
N GLN A 76 11.20 3.64 1.98
CA GLN A 76 9.79 3.24 2.00
C GLN A 76 9.07 3.71 3.26
N ARG A 77 9.76 3.70 4.40
CA ARG A 77 9.22 4.14 5.69
C ARG A 77 9.30 5.64 5.93
N GLY A 78 10.03 6.39 5.09
CA GLY A 78 10.33 7.80 5.33
C GLY A 78 11.27 8.04 6.51
N ALA A 79 12.10 7.05 6.88
CA ALA A 79 13.04 7.11 8.00
C ALA A 79 14.43 7.63 7.56
N VAL A 80 14.46 8.54 6.59
CA VAL A 80 15.69 9.13 6.03
C VAL A 80 15.64 10.64 6.21
N SER A 81 16.75 11.23 6.66
CA SER A 81 16.93 12.68 6.68
C SER A 81 18.02 13.10 5.70
N LEU A 82 17.89 14.33 5.19
CA LEU A 82 18.80 14.92 4.22
C LEU A 82 19.43 16.18 4.81
N SER A 83 20.74 16.32 4.63
CA SER A 83 21.45 17.57 4.84
C SER A 83 22.26 17.94 3.60
N LEU A 84 22.28 19.23 3.27
CA LEU A 84 23.12 19.78 2.21
C LEU A 84 24.19 20.67 2.85
N GLN A 85 25.45 20.40 2.53
CA GLN A 85 26.61 21.18 2.98
C GLN A 85 27.63 21.28 1.84
N ASP A 86 28.13 22.48 1.56
CA ASP A 86 29.19 22.73 0.57
C ASP A 86 28.93 22.08 -0.81
N GLY A 87 27.67 22.07 -1.27
CA GLY A 87 27.28 21.47 -2.54
C GLY A 87 27.26 19.93 -2.55
N ARG A 88 27.46 19.28 -1.39
CA ARG A 88 27.32 17.85 -1.16
C ARG A 88 26.01 17.56 -0.44
N ALA A 89 25.35 16.47 -0.82
CA ALA A 89 24.18 15.96 -0.11
C ALA A 89 24.59 14.77 0.77
N THR A 90 24.05 14.72 1.99
CA THR A 90 24.28 13.64 2.93
C THR A 90 22.94 13.06 3.37
N LEU A 91 22.76 11.77 3.15
CA LEU A 91 21.60 11.02 3.61
C LEU A 91 21.95 10.34 4.93
N GLN A 92 21.11 10.54 5.94
CA GLN A 92 21.19 9.83 7.20
C GLN A 92 19.99 8.90 7.32
N LEU A 93 20.28 7.62 7.50
CA LEU A 93 19.27 6.60 7.73
C LEU A 93 19.06 6.44 9.23
N GLN A 94 17.83 6.57 9.68
CA GLN A 94 17.46 6.23 11.05
C GLN A 94 17.13 4.73 11.10
N GLY A 95 17.98 3.94 11.75
CA GLY A 95 17.77 2.52 11.95
C GLY A 95 17.79 2.14 13.43
N GLU A 96 17.26 0.96 13.73
CA GLU A 96 17.19 0.37 15.08
C GLU A 96 18.57 0.24 15.75
N ALA A 97 19.63 0.07 14.96
CA ALA A 97 21.02 -0.14 15.42
C ALA A 97 21.90 1.13 15.35
N GLY A 98 21.33 2.30 15.03
CA GLY A 98 22.04 3.58 14.92
C GLY A 98 21.87 4.29 13.59
N HIS A 99 22.67 5.35 13.38
CA HIS A 99 22.61 6.19 12.18
C HIS A 99 23.66 5.78 11.16
N SER A 100 23.20 5.35 9.96
CA SER A 100 24.09 5.15 8.81
C SER A 100 24.11 6.40 7.96
N THR A 101 25.29 6.83 7.52
CA THR A 101 25.47 8.06 6.74
C THR A 101 25.99 7.74 5.35
N LEU A 102 25.37 8.32 4.33
CA LEU A 102 25.76 8.18 2.93
C LEU A 102 26.00 9.56 2.31
N HIS A 103 27.16 9.73 1.70
CA HIS A 103 27.51 10.96 0.99
C HIS A 103 27.28 10.84 -0.51
N LEU A 104 26.58 11.83 -1.05
CA LEU A 104 26.21 11.95 -2.46
C LEU A 104 26.94 13.14 -3.08
N CYS A 105 27.46 12.95 -4.28
CA CYS A 105 28.10 14.01 -5.04
C CYS A 105 27.15 14.61 -6.06
N LYS A 106 27.29 15.92 -6.26
CA LYS A 106 26.56 16.65 -7.29
C LYS A 106 26.98 16.16 -8.66
N LEU A 107 26.00 15.79 -9.49
CA LEU A 107 26.23 15.38 -10.86
C LEU A 107 26.60 16.58 -11.75
N PRO A 108 27.45 16.38 -12.76
CA PRO A 108 27.65 17.37 -13.81
C PRO A 108 26.34 17.73 -14.50
N VAL A 109 26.22 18.98 -14.97
CA VAL A 109 24.96 19.51 -15.56
C VAL A 109 24.42 18.64 -16.69
N ALA A 110 25.30 18.10 -17.55
CA ALA A 110 24.89 17.23 -18.65
C ALA A 110 24.24 15.93 -18.15
N GLU A 111 24.86 15.27 -17.16
CA GLU A 111 24.35 14.04 -16.55
C GLU A 111 23.07 14.29 -15.74
N ALA A 112 23.06 15.37 -14.95
CA ALA A 112 21.89 15.79 -14.19
C ALA A 112 20.67 16.02 -15.10
N ARG A 113 20.87 16.65 -16.26
CA ARG A 113 19.79 16.88 -17.23
C ARG A 113 19.22 15.57 -17.78
N THR A 114 20.09 14.63 -18.17
CA THR A 114 19.66 13.31 -18.65
C THR A 114 18.91 12.55 -17.55
N GLN A 115 19.41 12.60 -16.32
CA GLN A 115 18.79 11.95 -15.18
C GLN A 115 17.41 12.53 -14.84
N LEU A 116 17.28 13.87 -14.83
CA LEU A 116 16.00 14.55 -14.61
C LEU A 116 14.99 14.25 -15.71
N GLN A 117 15.44 14.20 -16.97
CA GLN A 117 14.58 13.84 -18.10
C GLN A 117 14.04 12.41 -17.96
N ALA A 118 14.93 11.46 -17.67
CA ALA A 118 14.55 10.06 -17.45
C ALA A 118 13.60 9.91 -16.26
N LEU A 119 13.87 10.62 -15.15
CA LEU A 119 13.03 10.63 -13.96
C LEU A 119 11.63 11.17 -14.25
N MET A 120 11.52 12.33 -14.92
CA MET A 120 10.25 12.96 -15.23
C MET A 120 9.36 12.05 -16.09
N PHE A 121 9.89 11.51 -17.19
CA PHE A 121 9.13 10.60 -18.06
C PHE A 121 8.86 9.24 -17.40
N GLY A 122 9.78 8.76 -16.55
CA GLY A 122 9.60 7.58 -15.73
C GLY A 122 8.43 7.73 -14.76
N LEU A 123 8.37 8.85 -14.04
CA LEU A 123 7.28 9.17 -13.12
C LEU A 123 5.94 9.30 -13.85
N ALA A 124 5.89 10.01 -14.98
CA ALA A 124 4.66 10.14 -15.78
C ALA A 124 4.15 8.76 -16.28
N THR A 125 5.07 7.89 -16.70
CA THR A 125 4.74 6.52 -17.12
C THR A 125 4.23 5.68 -15.95
N SER A 126 4.86 5.79 -14.78
CA SER A 126 4.43 5.09 -13.57
C SER A 126 3.04 5.57 -13.15
N ILE A 127 2.79 6.88 -13.07
CA ILE A 127 1.48 7.44 -12.71
C ILE A 127 0.38 6.90 -13.64
N LYS A 128 0.59 6.96 -14.95
CA LYS A 128 -0.36 6.41 -15.94
C LYS A 128 -0.67 4.93 -15.68
N LYS A 129 0.36 4.10 -15.44
CA LYS A 129 0.18 2.68 -15.13
C LYS A 129 -0.58 2.48 -13.81
N LEU A 130 -0.27 3.28 -12.78
CA LEU A 130 -0.98 3.22 -11.51
C LEU A 130 -2.46 3.57 -11.69
N GLU A 131 -2.78 4.61 -12.46
CA GLU A 131 -4.15 4.99 -12.80
C GLU A 131 -4.89 3.85 -13.51
N GLU A 132 -4.29 3.25 -14.56
CA GLU A 132 -4.85 2.10 -15.26
C GLU A 132 -5.10 0.90 -14.32
N HIS A 133 -4.17 0.60 -13.43
CA HIS A 133 -4.32 -0.49 -12.45
C HIS A 133 -5.41 -0.19 -11.41
N LEU A 134 -5.55 1.05 -10.96
CA LEU A 134 -6.57 1.44 -9.99
C LEU A 134 -7.98 1.39 -10.60
N GLU A 135 -8.16 1.75 -11.88
CA GLU A 135 -9.42 1.61 -12.60
C GLU A 135 -9.87 0.14 -12.69
N VAL A 136 -8.94 -0.78 -12.97
CA VAL A 136 -9.21 -2.23 -13.00
C VAL A 136 -9.63 -2.74 -11.61
N VAL A 137 -8.97 -2.28 -10.55
CA VAL A 137 -9.34 -2.67 -9.17
C VAL A 137 -10.69 -2.08 -8.75
N GLY A 138 -11.00 -0.84 -9.14
CA GLY A 138 -12.28 -0.18 -8.88
C GLY A 138 -13.46 -0.88 -9.55
N THR A 139 -13.28 -1.33 -10.80
CA THR A 139 -14.30 -2.09 -11.54
C THR A 139 -14.51 -3.50 -10.99
N LEU A 140 -13.45 -4.19 -10.55
CA LEU A 140 -13.56 -5.49 -9.88
C LEU A 140 -14.21 -5.36 -8.49
N GLY A 141 -13.88 -4.33 -7.72
CA GLY A 141 -14.46 -4.04 -6.40
C GLY A 141 -15.95 -3.68 -6.44
N SER A 142 -16.43 -3.12 -7.54
CA SER A 142 -17.86 -2.83 -7.75
C SER A 142 -18.68 -4.08 -8.13
N SER A 143 -18.04 -5.19 -8.52
CA SER A 143 -18.72 -6.41 -9.00
C SER A 143 -19.02 -7.43 -7.89
N CYS A 144 -18.58 -7.18 -6.66
CA CYS A 144 -18.73 -8.10 -5.53
C CYS A 144 -19.78 -7.68 -4.48
N SER A 145 -20.71 -6.79 -4.83
CA SER A 145 -21.91 -6.63 -4.01
C SER A 145 -22.96 -7.66 -4.50
N PRO A 146 -23.43 -8.61 -3.67
CA PRO A 146 -24.57 -9.41 -4.04
C PRO A 146 -25.77 -8.47 -4.10
N GLU A 147 -26.13 -8.03 -5.29
CA GLU A 147 -27.35 -7.27 -5.51
C GLU A 147 -28.51 -8.12 -4.98
N LYS A 148 -29.09 -7.68 -3.86
CA LYS A 148 -30.31 -8.25 -3.31
C LYS A 148 -31.43 -8.02 -4.32
N ASN A 149 -31.66 -9.01 -5.17
CA ASN A 149 -32.74 -9.05 -6.15
C ASN A 149 -34.10 -9.14 -5.40
N ALA A 150 -34.56 -8.02 -4.84
CA ALA A 150 -35.81 -7.94 -4.09
C ALA A 150 -37.05 -8.16 -4.97
N ALA A 151 -36.91 -8.10 -6.30
CA ALA A 151 -37.99 -8.26 -7.26
C ALA A 151 -38.38 -9.74 -7.49
N GLN A 152 -37.46 -10.71 -7.35
CA GLN A 152 -37.75 -12.12 -7.65
C GLN A 152 -38.36 -12.88 -6.46
N SER A 153 -38.21 -12.37 -5.23
CA SER A 153 -38.79 -12.99 -4.03
C SER A 153 -40.29 -12.74 -3.86
N GLN A 154 -40.87 -11.76 -4.57
CA GLN A 154 -42.29 -11.41 -4.40
C GLN A 154 -43.25 -12.13 -5.36
N GLN A 155 -42.73 -12.87 -6.36
CA GLN A 155 -43.59 -13.62 -7.28
C GLN A 155 -43.95 -15.05 -6.83
N LEU A 156 -43.36 -15.56 -5.73
CA LEU A 156 -43.61 -16.93 -5.27
C LEU A 156 -44.71 -17.05 -4.19
N PHE A 157 -45.39 -15.96 -3.83
CA PHE A 157 -46.41 -15.94 -2.76
C PHE A 157 -47.78 -15.40 -3.18
N LEU A 158 -48.17 -15.59 -4.44
CA LEU A 158 -49.56 -15.39 -4.86
C LEU A 158 -50.23 -16.75 -5.07
N PRO A 159 -51.19 -17.16 -4.23
CA PRO A 159 -51.98 -18.35 -4.47
C PRO A 159 -52.98 -18.09 -5.61
N ASP A 160 -52.88 -18.88 -6.69
CA ASP A 160 -53.84 -18.94 -7.79
C ASP A 160 -55.19 -19.50 -7.28
N PRO A 161 -56.33 -18.81 -7.47
CA PRO A 161 -57.62 -19.33 -7.08
C PRO A 161 -58.23 -20.17 -8.23
N SER A 162 -58.53 -21.45 -7.94
CA SER A 162 -59.76 -22.20 -8.33
C SER A 162 -59.49 -23.67 -8.75
N PRO A 163 -60.52 -24.53 -8.94
CA PRO A 163 -60.93 -25.47 -7.89
C PRO A 163 -61.12 -26.90 -8.41
N ARG A 164 -60.54 -27.95 -7.79
CA ARG A 164 -60.93 -29.35 -8.09
C ARG A 164 -60.71 -30.32 -6.93
N LYS A 165 -61.78 -30.50 -6.16
CA LYS A 165 -62.49 -31.77 -5.87
C LYS A 165 -61.65 -33.03 -5.54
N ASN A 166 -61.75 -33.38 -4.26
CA ASN A 166 -61.95 -34.72 -3.68
C ASN A 166 -60.77 -35.67 -3.40
N ARG A 167 -60.70 -35.97 -2.08
CA ARG A 167 -60.60 -37.28 -1.39
C ARG A 167 -59.25 -37.71 -0.81
N ALA A 168 -59.36 -37.95 0.50
CA ALA A 168 -58.70 -38.98 1.32
C ALA A 168 -57.43 -38.59 2.11
N ALA A 169 -57.69 -38.34 3.40
CA ALA A 169 -57.02 -38.89 4.57
C ALA A 169 -55.56 -38.49 4.88
N GLY A 170 -55.37 -37.81 6.02
CA GLY A 170 -54.10 -37.87 6.76
C GLY A 170 -53.73 -36.64 7.58
N SER A 171 -54.30 -36.53 8.78
CA SER A 171 -53.76 -35.85 9.97
C SER A 171 -53.28 -34.39 9.86
N ALA A 172 -54.13 -33.48 10.36
CA ALA A 172 -53.76 -32.12 10.71
C ALA A 172 -52.83 -32.10 11.93
N LEU A 173 -51.60 -31.61 11.75
CA LEU A 173 -50.80 -31.10 12.86
C LEU A 173 -50.69 -29.58 12.73
N SER A 174 -51.14 -28.92 13.79
CA SER A 174 -51.31 -27.49 13.91
C SER A 174 -50.01 -26.73 13.69
N ALA A 175 -50.05 -25.72 12.82
CA ALA A 175 -48.99 -24.71 12.73
C ALA A 175 -48.99 -23.90 14.04
N LYS A 176 -48.09 -24.24 14.98
CA LYS A 176 -47.87 -23.45 16.19
C LYS A 176 -47.42 -22.05 15.79
N ARG A 177 -48.19 -21.04 16.20
CA ARG A 177 -47.84 -19.62 16.08
C ARG A 177 -46.53 -19.37 16.86
N LYS A 178 -45.51 -18.85 16.17
CA LYS A 178 -44.19 -18.52 16.75
C LYS A 178 -44.33 -17.39 17.77
N ILE A 179 -43.73 -17.55 18.95
CA ILE A 179 -43.76 -16.55 20.02
C ILE A 179 -42.57 -15.59 19.81
N PRO A 180 -42.75 -14.27 19.90
CA PRO A 180 -41.65 -13.31 19.80
C PRO A 180 -40.53 -13.61 20.82
N GLY A 181 -39.27 -13.71 20.36
CA GLY A 181 -38.11 -14.00 21.19
C GLY A 181 -37.59 -15.45 21.15
N GLU A 182 -38.19 -16.31 20.31
CA GLU A 182 -37.70 -17.66 20.05
C GLU A 182 -36.59 -17.65 18.99
N SER A 183 -35.46 -18.32 19.27
CA SER A 183 -34.31 -18.36 18.36
C SER A 183 -34.66 -19.08 17.05
N LEU A 184 -34.31 -18.46 15.91
CA LEU A 184 -34.51 -19.02 14.57
C LEU A 184 -33.60 -20.22 14.27
N ILE A 185 -32.44 -20.29 14.93
CA ILE A 185 -31.43 -21.34 14.72
C ILE A 185 -31.70 -22.54 15.64
N ASN A 186 -32.29 -22.29 16.82
CA ASN A 186 -32.66 -23.32 17.78
C ASN A 186 -34.09 -23.10 18.29
N PRO A 187 -35.11 -23.59 17.56
CA PRO A 187 -36.49 -23.53 18.02
C PRO A 187 -36.65 -24.29 19.35
N GLY A 188 -37.38 -23.71 20.31
CA GLY A 188 -37.54 -24.22 21.67
C GLY A 188 -36.54 -23.68 22.71
N PHE A 189 -35.49 -22.96 22.31
CA PHE A 189 -34.52 -22.40 23.26
C PHE A 189 -34.90 -20.96 23.67
N LYS A 190 -35.29 -20.77 24.93
CA LYS A 190 -35.59 -19.45 25.51
C LYS A 190 -34.28 -18.71 25.79
N SER A 191 -34.09 -17.53 25.21
CA SER A 191 -32.91 -16.70 25.49
C SER A 191 -32.82 -16.36 26.98
N LYS A 192 -31.61 -16.43 27.56
CA LYS A 192 -31.38 -16.01 28.94
C LYS A 192 -31.47 -14.48 29.02
N LYS A 193 -32.33 -13.96 29.89
CA LYS A 193 -32.49 -12.53 30.14
C LYS A 193 -31.18 -11.98 30.73
N ALA A 194 -30.70 -10.83 30.23
CA ALA A 194 -29.52 -10.18 30.77
C ALA A 194 -29.75 -9.78 32.24
N PRO A 195 -28.73 -9.89 33.11
CA PRO A 195 -28.84 -9.49 34.52
C PRO A 195 -29.10 -7.98 34.60
N SER A 196 -30.19 -7.61 35.26
CA SER A 196 -30.46 -6.21 35.64
C SER A 196 -29.51 -5.85 36.78
N GLY A 197 -28.74 -4.78 36.61
CA GLY A 197 -27.86 -4.26 37.65
C GLY A 197 -28.63 -3.87 38.91
N VAL A 198 -27.92 -3.83 40.04
CA VAL A 198 -28.39 -3.32 41.33
C VAL A 198 -28.16 -1.80 41.38
N ASP A 199 -29.22 -1.04 41.64
CA ASP A 199 -29.10 0.40 41.95
C ASP A 199 -28.60 0.58 43.38
N PHE A 200 -27.57 1.40 43.56
CA PHE A 200 -27.14 1.86 44.88
C PHE A 200 -27.66 3.29 45.07
N GLU A 201 -28.46 3.54 46.10
CA GLU A 201 -28.83 4.90 46.48
C GLU A 201 -27.63 5.58 47.15
N ASP A 202 -27.26 6.76 46.67
CA ASP A 202 -26.22 7.60 47.26
C ASP A 202 -26.67 8.15 48.62
N SER A 203 -25.85 7.97 49.66
CA SER A 203 -25.97 8.63 50.97
C SER A 203 -24.59 9.06 51.47
#